data_AF-A0A167VUY0-F1
#
_entry.id   AF-A0A167VUY0-F1
#
_cell.length_a   1.000
_cell.length_b   1.000
_cell.length_c   1.000
_cell.angle_alpha   90.00
_cell.angle_beta   90.00
_cell.angle_gamma   90.00
#
_symmetry.space_group_name_H-M   'P 1'
#
loop_
_entity.id
_entity.type
_entity.pdbx_description
1 polymer ?
#
loop_
_entity_poly.entity_id
_entity_poly.type
_entity_poly.pdbx_seq_one_letter_code
_entity_poly.pdbx_strand_id
1 'polypeptide(L)'
;MDATCGAVLALIALLELDAKRIIVVGHSLGAIVASEVSLHLGLLGTVLIGPVNPSAALAEVFTARLQLLEKEGMEGIANVVPFAATGPGATATQQAFIRALLLAQSPEGYASLCRMIINAQRPRYEDIKCPLLIITGSHDETAPMSGSQQILRRHVSLCPPVPLSR
;
A
#
# COMPACT_ATOMS: atom_id res chain seq x y z
N MET A 1 -7.18 1.11 -10.20
CA MET A 1 -6.04 0.23 -9.87
C MET A 1 -5.29 -0.15 -11.15
N ASP A 2 -6.03 -0.53 -12.19
CA ASP A 2 -5.52 -0.96 -13.50
C ASP A 2 -4.55 0.03 -14.15
N ALA A 3 -4.82 1.34 -14.06
CA ALA A 3 -3.92 2.36 -14.61
C ALA A 3 -2.53 2.37 -13.93
N THR A 4 -2.48 2.21 -12.60
CA THR A 4 -1.22 2.25 -11.83
C THR A 4 -0.43 0.95 -11.98
N CYS A 5 -1.11 -0.20 -11.98
CA CYS A 5 -0.49 -1.48 -12.31
C CYS A 5 0.06 -1.45 -13.74
N GLY A 6 -0.74 -1.01 -14.71
CA GLY A 6 -0.34 -0.87 -16.11
C GLY A 6 0.88 0.02 -16.31
N ALA A 7 1.00 1.12 -15.55
CA ALA A 7 2.18 1.99 -15.60
C ALA A 7 3.46 1.27 -15.13
N VAL A 8 3.39 0.44 -14.08
CA VAL A 8 4.53 -0.36 -13.62
C VAL A 8 4.92 -1.41 -14.65
N LEU A 9 3.94 -2.11 -15.23
CA LEU A 9 4.17 -3.10 -16.29
C LEU A 9 4.81 -2.46 -17.53
N ALA A 10 4.30 -1.30 -17.95
CA ALA A 10 4.85 -0.55 -19.07
C ALA A 10 6.28 -0.08 -18.81
N LEU A 11 6.60 0.36 -17.59
CA LEU A 11 7.95 0.77 -17.22
C LEU A 11 8.93 -0.42 -17.23
N ILE A 12 8.53 -1.56 -16.69
CA ILE A 12 9.34 -2.80 -16.73
C ILE A 12 9.62 -3.21 -18.18
N ALA A 13 8.61 -3.16 -19.05
CA ALA A 13 8.76 -3.47 -20.46
C ALA A 13 9.66 -2.47 -21.18
N LEU A 14 9.47 -1.17 -20.95
CA LEU A 14 10.27 -0.10 -21.55
C LEU A 14 11.76 -0.18 -21.19
N LEU A 15 12.05 -0.60 -19.96
CA LEU A 15 13.41 -0.78 -19.45
C LEU A 15 13.98 -2.18 -19.74
N GLU A 16 13.24 -3.03 -20.46
CA GLU A 16 13.63 -4.40 -20.82
C GLU A 16 14.08 -5.25 -19.61
N LEU A 17 13.43 -5.05 -18.46
CA LEU A 17 13.81 -5.75 -17.23
C LEU A 17 13.23 -7.18 -17.21
N ASP A 18 14.09 -8.15 -16.94
CA ASP A 18 13.65 -9.54 -16.71
C ASP A 18 12.90 -9.64 -15.38
N ALA A 19 11.58 -9.86 -15.47
CA ALA A 19 10.69 -10.02 -14.32
C ALA A 19 11.18 -11.08 -13.31
N LYS A 20 11.84 -12.15 -13.77
CA LYS A 20 12.36 -13.22 -12.90
C LYS A 20 13.50 -12.77 -11.98
N ARG A 21 14.02 -11.57 -12.19
CA ARG A 21 15.07 -10.94 -11.37
C ARG A 21 14.55 -9.75 -10.56
N ILE A 22 13.25 -9.45 -10.63
CA ILE A 22 12.65 -8.29 -9.99
C ILE A 22 11.96 -8.70 -8.69
N ILE A 23 12.27 -7.98 -7.61
CA ILE A 23 11.47 -7.94 -6.40
C ILE A 23 10.66 -6.64 -6.43
N VAL A 24 9.33 -6.75 -6.41
CA VAL A 24 8.47 -5.56 -6.31
C VAL A 24 8.22 -5.23 -4.84
N VAL A 25 8.40 -3.97 -4.47
CA VAL A 25 8.17 -3.49 -3.11
C VAL A 25 7.07 -2.44 -3.13
N GLY A 26 5.99 -2.68 -2.38
CA GLY A 26 4.85 -1.77 -2.28
C GLY A 26 4.62 -1.32 -0.84
N HIS A 27 4.55 -0.02 -0.61
CA HIS A 27 4.21 0.56 0.70
C HIS A 27 2.78 1.12 0.70
N SER A 28 1.98 0.82 1.74
CA SER A 28 0.62 1.33 1.90
C SER A 28 -0.24 1.04 0.67
N LEU A 29 -0.75 2.06 -0.03
CA LEU A 29 -1.45 1.93 -1.30
C LEU A 29 -0.63 1.22 -2.40
N GLY A 30 0.68 1.44 -2.40
CA GLY A 30 1.61 0.77 -3.31
C GLY A 30 1.63 -0.75 -3.11
N ALA A 31 1.23 -1.26 -1.95
CA ALA A 31 1.09 -2.70 -1.72
C ALA A 31 -0.05 -3.31 -2.54
N ILE A 32 -1.12 -2.56 -2.80
CA ILE A 32 -2.19 -3.01 -3.70
C ILE A 32 -1.64 -3.13 -5.12
N VAL A 33 -0.91 -2.10 -5.58
CA VAL A 33 -0.28 -2.09 -6.91
C VAL A 33 0.74 -3.23 -7.04
N ALA A 34 1.63 -3.41 -6.06
CA ALA A 34 2.61 -4.49 -6.04
C ALA A 34 1.95 -5.88 -6.08
N SER A 35 0.84 -6.05 -5.34
CA SER A 35 0.06 -7.28 -5.35
C SER A 35 -0.53 -7.56 -6.73
N GLU A 36 -1.13 -6.56 -7.39
CA GLU A 36 -1.65 -6.69 -8.76
C GLU A 36 -0.52 -6.98 -9.77
N VAL A 37 0.61 -6.28 -9.72
CA VAL A 37 1.76 -6.54 -10.60
C VAL A 37 2.25 -7.99 -10.46
N SER A 38 2.22 -8.54 -9.25
CA SER A 38 2.61 -9.93 -8.96
C SER A 38 1.67 -10.97 -9.56
N LEU A 39 0.45 -10.58 -9.97
CA LEU A 39 -0.49 -11.45 -10.69
C LEU A 39 -0.18 -11.51 -12.18
N HIS A 40 0.51 -10.50 -12.72
CA HIS A 40 0.79 -10.37 -14.15
C HIS A 40 2.19 -10.84 -14.53
N LEU A 41 3.13 -10.85 -13.59
CA LEU A 41 4.54 -11.14 -13.84
C LEU A 41 5.05 -12.29 -12.97
N GLY A 42 5.94 -13.11 -13.55
CA GLY A 42 6.71 -14.12 -12.83
C GLY A 42 7.86 -13.48 -12.04
N LEU A 43 7.53 -12.70 -11.02
CA LEU A 43 8.50 -11.97 -10.19
C LEU A 43 9.38 -12.89 -9.33
N LEU A 44 10.57 -12.43 -8.97
CA LEU A 44 11.43 -13.10 -7.99
C LEU A 44 10.81 -13.11 -6.59
N GLY A 45 10.04 -12.07 -6.26
CA GLY A 45 9.34 -11.95 -4.98
C GLY A 45 8.60 -10.64 -4.84
N THR A 46 7.80 -10.54 -3.78
CA THR A 46 6.97 -9.38 -3.48
C THR A 46 7.08 -9.01 -2.01
N VAL A 47 7.34 -7.73 -1.74
CA VAL A 47 7.41 -7.18 -0.38
C VAL A 47 6.31 -6.14 -0.20
N LEU A 48 5.48 -6.32 0.82
CA LEU A 48 4.41 -5.40 1.15
C LEU A 48 4.67 -4.75 2.52
N ILE A 49 4.80 -3.43 2.56
CA ILE A 49 5.08 -2.66 3.78
C ILE A 49 3.82 -1.90 4.20
N GLY A 50 3.32 -2.14 5.41
CA GLY A 50 2.06 -1.58 5.91
C GLY A 50 0.93 -1.71 4.88
N PRO A 51 0.66 -2.92 4.34
CA PRO A 51 -0.22 -3.06 3.20
C PRO A 51 -1.64 -2.63 3.51
N VAL A 52 -2.13 -1.67 2.72
CA VAL A 52 -3.56 -1.38 2.70
C VAL A 52 -4.31 -2.60 2.18
N ASN A 53 -5.23 -3.12 3.00
CA ASN A 53 -6.15 -4.18 2.59
C ASN A 53 -7.57 -3.60 2.41
N PRO A 54 -8.10 -3.53 1.18
CA PRO A 54 -9.40 -2.90 0.92
C PRO A 54 -10.55 -3.45 1.78
N SER A 55 -11.27 -2.52 2.42
CA SER A 55 -12.43 -2.77 3.29
C SER A 55 -13.34 -1.54 3.36
N ALA A 56 -14.59 -1.73 3.79
CA ALA A 56 -15.55 -0.62 3.95
C ALA A 56 -15.08 0.42 4.97
N ALA A 57 -14.54 -0.03 6.12
CA ALA A 57 -13.99 0.86 7.14
C ALA A 57 -12.86 1.74 6.60
N LEU A 58 -11.99 1.19 5.76
CA LEU A 58 -10.94 1.98 5.13
C LEU A 58 -11.49 2.99 4.12
N ALA A 59 -12.51 2.61 3.35
CA ALA A 59 -13.18 3.52 2.44
C ALA A 59 -13.78 4.73 3.19
N GLU A 60 -14.34 4.53 4.38
CA GLU A 60 -14.83 5.63 5.24
C GLU A 60 -13.69 6.55 5.68
N VAL A 61 -12.55 6.01 6.13
CA VAL A 61 -11.37 6.80 6.52
C VAL A 61 -10.89 7.70 5.37
N PHE A 62 -10.79 7.16 4.15
CA PHE A 62 -10.35 7.94 3.00
C PHE A 62 -11.42 8.89 2.45
N THR A 63 -12.70 8.59 2.68
CA THR A 63 -13.81 9.53 2.41
C THR A 63 -13.74 10.74 3.34
N ALA A 64 -13.46 10.54 4.63
CA ALA A 64 -13.24 11.63 5.58
C ALA A 64 -12.01 12.48 5.20
N ARG A 65 -10.94 11.85 4.70
CA ARG A 65 -9.78 12.58 4.15
C ARG A 65 -10.14 13.45 2.94
N LEU A 66 -11.01 12.97 2.04
CA LEU A 66 -11.50 13.78 0.92
C LEU A 66 -12.31 15.00 1.38
N GLN A 67 -13.18 14.83 2.38
CA GLN A 67 -13.95 15.94 2.95
C GLN A 67 -13.04 16.98 3.62
N LEU A 68 -12.00 16.53 4.34
CA LEU A 68 -11.01 17.43 4.92
C LEU A 68 -10.22 18.18 3.84
N LEU A 69 -9.83 17.49 2.77
CA LEU A 69 -9.15 18.11 1.63
C LEU A 69 -10.03 19.18 0.96
N GLU A 70 -11.32 18.91 0.77
CA GLU A 70 -12.26 19.86 0.17
C GLU A 70 -12.42 21.12 1.03
N LYS A 71 -12.48 20.95 2.36
CA LYS A 71 -12.69 22.05 3.29
C LYS A 71 -11.43 22.87 3.58
N GLU A 72 -10.28 22.21 3.71
CA GLU A 72 -9.06 22.80 4.28
C GLU A 72 -7.83 22.66 3.37
N GLY A 73 -8.01 22.12 2.17
CA GLY A 73 -6.93 21.93 1.19
C GLY A 73 -5.84 20.98 1.69
N MET A 74 -4.70 21.00 0.98
CA MET A 74 -3.55 20.18 1.35
C MET A 74 -2.95 20.58 2.71
N GLU A 75 -3.14 21.82 3.15
CA GLU A 75 -2.69 22.27 4.47
C GLU A 75 -3.43 21.56 5.60
N GLY A 76 -4.75 21.43 5.51
CA GLY A 76 -5.55 20.63 6.45
C GLY A 76 -5.09 19.17 6.50
N ILE A 77 -4.87 18.55 5.34
CA ILE A 77 -4.31 17.19 5.26
C ILE A 77 -2.94 17.11 5.95
N ALA A 78 -2.06 18.07 5.68
CA ALA A 78 -0.72 18.11 6.23
C ALA A 78 -0.67 18.41 7.73
N ASN A 79 -1.74 18.97 8.31
CA ASN A 79 -1.90 19.16 9.76
C ASN A 79 -2.26 17.85 10.49
N VAL A 80 -2.87 16.88 9.79
CA VAL A 80 -3.40 15.66 10.41
C VAL A 80 -2.53 14.44 10.11
N VAL A 81 -2.19 14.20 8.84
CA VAL A 81 -1.59 12.94 8.38
C VAL A 81 -0.23 12.64 9.02
N PRO A 82 0.71 13.59 9.22
CA PRO A 82 2.00 13.27 9.84
C PRO A 82 1.88 12.65 11.24
N PHE A 83 0.85 13.02 11.99
CA PHE A 83 0.59 12.49 13.33
C PHE A 83 -0.22 11.20 13.30
N ALA A 84 -1.18 11.10 12.37
CA ALA A 84 -2.02 9.91 12.24
C ALA A 84 -1.31 8.72 11.55
N ALA A 85 -0.31 8.99 10.71
CA ALA A 85 0.36 7.98 9.89
C ALA A 85 1.75 7.58 10.43
N THR A 86 2.17 8.10 11.59
CA THR A 86 3.45 7.75 12.21
C THR A 86 3.27 7.17 13.61
N GLY A 87 4.19 6.28 14.00
CA GLY A 87 4.19 5.70 15.34
C GLY A 87 4.76 6.65 16.41
N PRO A 88 4.64 6.28 17.70
CA PRO A 88 5.06 7.14 18.82
C PRO A 88 6.55 7.47 18.86
N GLY A 89 7.39 6.72 18.15
CA GLY A 89 8.82 6.99 18.01
C GLY A 89 9.17 8.04 16.94
N ALA A 90 8.20 8.58 16.22
CA ALA A 90 8.45 9.57 15.17
C ALA A 90 8.88 10.91 15.79
N THR A 91 10.00 11.42 15.30
CA THR A 91 10.55 12.72 15.70
C THR A 91 9.80 13.87 15.01
N ALA A 92 9.90 15.07 15.60
CA ALA A 92 9.38 16.29 14.97
C ALA A 92 9.96 16.51 13.56
N THR A 93 11.23 16.15 13.33
CA THR A 93 11.86 16.24 12.01
C THR A 93 11.21 15.29 11.00
N GLN A 94 10.93 14.04 11.38
CA GLN A 94 10.25 13.08 10.49
C GLN A 94 8.82 13.53 10.17
N GLN A 95 8.08 14.03 11.17
CA GLN A 95 6.74 14.58 10.96
C GLN A 95 6.75 15.81 10.06
N ALA A 96 7.70 16.72 10.25
CA ALA A 96 7.89 17.88 9.39
C ALA A 96 8.25 17.48 7.95
N PHE A 97 9.06 16.43 7.77
CA PHE A 97 9.39 15.91 6.44
C PHE A 97 8.14 15.36 5.73
N ILE A 98 7.31 14.57 6.42
CA ILE A 98 6.03 14.07 5.85
C ILE A 98 5.10 15.23 5.53
N ARG A 99 5.00 16.24 6.41
CA ARG A 99 4.23 17.46 6.17
C ARG A 99 4.68 18.15 4.88
N ALA A 100 5.99 18.34 4.69
CA ALA A 100 6.53 18.96 3.49
C ALA A 100 6.21 18.17 2.22
N LEU A 101 6.32 16.83 2.26
CA LEU A 101 5.94 15.97 1.15
C LEU A 101 4.46 16.10 0.78
N LEU A 102 3.57 16.21 1.77
CA LEU A 102 2.14 16.42 1.56
C LEU A 102 1.86 17.80 0.95
N LEU A 103 2.46 18.86 1.47
CA LEU A 103 2.29 20.22 0.94
C LEU A 103 2.81 20.38 -0.49
N ALA A 104 3.71 19.50 -0.95
CA ALA A 104 4.20 19.46 -2.32
C ALA A 104 3.26 18.73 -3.31
N GLN A 105 2.17 18.11 -2.84
CA GLN A 105 1.19 17.45 -3.71
C GLN A 105 0.11 18.42 -4.20
N SER A 106 -0.48 18.13 -5.36
CA SER A 106 -1.71 18.82 -5.77
C SER A 106 -2.94 18.22 -5.06
N PRO A 107 -3.97 19.04 -4.74
CA PRO A 107 -5.24 18.55 -4.24
C PRO A 107 -5.86 17.47 -5.14
N GLU A 108 -5.82 17.66 -6.47
CA GLU A 108 -6.42 16.74 -7.43
C GLU A 108 -5.70 15.39 -7.43
N GLY A 109 -4.36 15.40 -7.33
CA GLY A 109 -3.53 14.21 -7.24
C GLY A 109 -3.81 13.42 -5.96
N TYR A 110 -3.84 14.10 -4.81
CA TYR A 110 -4.17 13.47 -3.53
C TYR A 110 -5.60 12.89 -3.53
N ALA A 111 -6.57 13.64 -4.05
CA ALA A 111 -7.94 13.19 -4.17
C ALA A 111 -8.09 11.97 -5.08
N SER A 112 -7.31 11.92 -6.17
CA SER A 112 -7.27 10.77 -7.08
C SER A 112 -6.80 9.50 -6.36
N LEU A 113 -5.74 9.59 -5.56
CA LEU A 113 -5.23 8.45 -4.78
C LEU A 113 -6.22 8.01 -3.68
N CYS A 114 -6.89 8.95 -3.01
CA CYS A 114 -7.94 8.61 -2.04
C CYS A 114 -9.09 7.86 -2.72
N ARG A 115 -9.58 8.36 -3.86
CA ARG A 115 -10.61 7.67 -4.65
C ARG A 115 -10.15 6.29 -5.11
N MET A 116 -8.87 6.13 -5.44
CA MET A 116 -8.33 4.83 -5.81
C MET A 116 -8.42 3.83 -4.64
N ILE A 117 -8.14 4.26 -3.41
CA ILE A 117 -8.25 3.41 -2.21
C ILE A 117 -9.72 3.08 -1.92
N ILE A 118 -10.60 4.08 -1.97
CA ILE A 118 -12.04 3.91 -1.72
C ILE A 118 -12.66 2.87 -2.66
N ASN A 119 -12.25 2.90 -3.94
CA ASN A 119 -12.79 2.01 -4.97
C ASN A 119 -11.93 0.75 -5.18
N ALA A 120 -10.86 0.56 -4.41
CA ALA A 120 -9.97 -0.58 -4.59
C ALA A 120 -10.70 -1.88 -4.28
N GLN A 121 -10.59 -2.84 -5.19
CA GLN A 121 -10.94 -4.23 -4.87
C GLN A 121 -9.72 -4.89 -4.23
N ARG A 122 -10.00 -5.90 -3.39
CA ARG A 122 -8.94 -6.72 -2.82
C ARG A 122 -8.24 -7.50 -3.93
N PRO A 123 -6.90 -7.43 -4.03
CA PRO A 123 -6.14 -8.30 -4.92
C PRO A 123 -6.40 -9.78 -4.63
N ARG A 124 -6.28 -10.61 -5.66
CA ARG A 124 -6.37 -12.07 -5.56
C ARG A 124 -5.08 -12.65 -4.97
N TYR A 125 -4.83 -12.40 -3.69
CA TYR A 125 -3.58 -12.76 -3.02
C TYR A 125 -3.24 -14.27 -3.12
N GLU A 126 -4.25 -15.12 -3.24
CA GLU A 126 -4.16 -16.58 -3.50
C GLU A 126 -3.53 -16.94 -4.86
N ASP A 127 -3.59 -16.02 -5.82
CA ASP A 127 -3.07 -16.20 -7.17
C ASP A 127 -1.60 -15.75 -7.30
N ILE A 128 -1.06 -15.02 -6.32
CA ILE A 128 0.35 -14.63 -6.28
C ILE A 128 1.20 -15.90 -6.08
N LYS A 129 2.10 -16.20 -7.02
CA LYS A 129 2.92 -17.43 -7.01
C LYS A 129 4.37 -17.22 -6.55
N CYS A 130 4.85 -15.98 -6.52
CA CYS A 130 6.19 -15.67 -6.02
C CYS A 130 6.19 -15.62 -4.48
N PRO A 131 7.37 -15.73 -3.83
CA PRO A 131 7.50 -15.52 -2.39
C PRO A 131 6.97 -14.15 -1.95
N LEU A 132 6.15 -14.13 -0.91
CA LEU A 132 5.56 -12.93 -0.34
C LEU A 132 6.11 -12.64 1.07
N LEU A 133 6.66 -11.44 1.27
CA LEU A 133 7.02 -10.90 2.59
C LEU A 133 6.08 -9.74 2.94
N ILE A 134 5.54 -9.76 4.15
CA ILE A 134 4.74 -8.66 4.69
C ILE A 134 5.44 -8.05 5.90
N ILE A 135 5.67 -6.74 5.86
CA ILE A 135 6.22 -5.94 6.95
C ILE A 135 5.09 -5.09 7.51
N THR A 136 4.82 -5.21 8.82
CA THR A 136 3.74 -4.50 9.52
C THR A 136 4.29 -3.69 10.68
N GLY A 137 3.70 -2.54 10.96
CA GLY A 137 3.99 -1.74 12.15
C GLY A 137 3.01 -2.06 13.27
N SER A 138 3.50 -2.31 14.48
CA SER A 138 2.65 -2.58 15.65
C SER A 138 1.78 -1.40 16.08
N HIS A 139 2.09 -0.19 15.60
CA HIS A 139 1.35 1.05 15.86
C HIS A 139 0.65 1.59 14.58
N ASP A 140 0.54 0.78 13.53
CA ASP A 140 -0.08 1.21 12.28
C ASP A 140 -1.61 1.15 12.37
N GLU A 141 -2.23 2.31 12.58
CA GLU A 141 -3.69 2.45 12.61
C GLU A 141 -4.31 2.59 11.21
N THR A 142 -3.51 2.86 10.17
CA THR A 142 -3.99 3.01 8.79
C THR A 142 -4.07 1.65 8.08
N ALA A 143 -3.08 0.78 8.31
CA ALA A 143 -3.04 -0.59 7.82
C ALA A 143 -2.76 -1.59 8.97
N PRO A 144 -3.76 -1.83 9.85
CA PRO A 144 -3.57 -2.67 11.02
C PRO A 144 -3.07 -4.08 10.71
N MET A 145 -2.37 -4.68 11.68
CA MET A 145 -1.82 -6.04 11.58
C MET A 145 -2.86 -7.09 11.16
N SER A 146 -4.13 -6.93 11.56
CA SER A 146 -5.22 -7.82 11.18
C SER A 146 -5.42 -7.89 9.65
N GLY A 147 -5.27 -6.76 8.94
CA GLY A 147 -5.30 -6.69 7.49
C GLY A 147 -4.15 -7.49 6.87
N SER A 148 -2.94 -7.31 7.38
CA SER A 148 -1.75 -8.07 6.95
C SER A 148 -1.91 -9.58 7.16
N GLN A 149 -2.47 -10.00 8.31
CA GLN A 149 -2.75 -11.41 8.59
C GLN A 149 -3.80 -12.01 7.65
N GLN A 150 -4.79 -11.23 7.21
CA GLN A 150 -5.77 -11.69 6.23
C GLN A 150 -5.14 -11.88 4.84
N ILE A 151 -4.25 -10.98 4.42
CA ILE A 151 -3.48 -11.11 3.18
C ILE A 151 -2.66 -12.41 3.21
N LEU A 152 -1.88 -12.61 4.29
CA LEU A 152 -1.02 -13.79 4.43
C LEU A 152 -1.83 -15.09 4.44
N ARG A 153 -2.96 -15.13 5.17
CA ARG A 153 -3.84 -16.31 5.20
C ARG A 153 -4.38 -16.69 3.82
N ARG A 154 -4.72 -15.72 2.98
CA ARG A 154 -5.18 -15.95 1.60
C ARG A 154 -4.05 -16.39 0.67
N HIS A 155 -2.87 -15.82 0.82
CA HIS A 155 -1.71 -16.25 0.04
C HIS A 155 -1.29 -17.70 0.36
N VAL A 156 -1.26 -18.05 1.65
CA VAL A 156 -0.79 -19.37 2.13
C VAL A 156 -1.85 -20.46 1.99
N SER A 157 -3.13 -20.15 1.75
CA SER A 157 -4.20 -21.17 1.63
C SER A 157 -4.04 -22.21 0.51
N LEU A 158 -2.92 -22.22 -0.23
CA LEU A 158 -2.54 -23.22 -1.22
C LEU A 158 -1.16 -23.89 -0.96
N CYS A 159 -0.49 -23.66 0.18
CA CYS A 159 0.76 -24.33 0.54
C CYS A 159 0.67 -24.96 1.95
N PRO A 160 0.98 -26.26 2.11
CA PRO A 160 1.02 -26.87 3.45
C PRO A 160 2.07 -26.16 4.31
N PRO A 161 1.83 -25.98 5.62
CA PRO A 161 2.78 -25.33 6.50
C PRO A 161 4.10 -26.10 6.51
N VAL A 162 5.20 -25.40 6.18
CA VAL A 162 6.55 -25.92 6.41
C VAL A 162 6.76 -25.95 7.93
N PRO A 163 7.08 -27.12 8.54
CA PRO A 163 7.32 -27.18 9.97
C PRO A 163 8.50 -26.28 10.33
N LEU A 164 8.28 -25.36 11.28
CA LEU A 164 9.37 -24.67 11.96
C LEU A 164 10.12 -25.74 12.77
N SER A 165 11.32 -26.11 12.31
CA SER A 165 12.25 -26.88 13.13
C SER A 165 12.72 -25.99 14.28
N ARG A 166 12.74 -26.59 15.48
CA ARG A 166 13.15 -25.96 16.74
C ARG A 166 14.63 -25.64 16.77
#